data_AF-A0A396J650-F1
#
_entry.id   AF-A0A396J650-F1
#
_cell.length_a   1.000
_cell.length_b   1.000
_cell.length_c   1.000
_cell.angle_alpha   90.00
_cell.angle_beta   90.00
_cell.angle_gamma   90.00
#
_symmetry.space_group_name_H-M   'P 1'
#
loop_
_entity.id
_entity.type
_entity.pdbx_description
1 polymer ?
#
loop_
_entity_poly.entity_id
_entity_poly.type
_entity_poly.pdbx_seq_one_letter_code
_entity_poly.pdbx_strand_id
1 'polypeptide(L)'
;MDRHTATTMNPPRFEKAVVEVKELGFKPETTFFIVALRAKINRKFLWERKIDVYKKWGWSEESFVSAFLKYPWCMLASVNKIEATMNFFVDHMGWNPIVLAKHPILLLLSLEKRVIPRAFVLKFLESKGLIKDAKLAAAFKVSEDVFLKRFVTCYEEEASQLLKLYEEKKDVSNRMLKKDFKP
;
A
#
# COMPACT_ATOMS: atom_id res chain seq x y z
N MET A 1 32.23 -0.92 18.83
CA MET A 1 31.52 -1.81 19.79
C MET A 1 30.05 -1.40 19.78
N ASP A 2 29.31 -1.94 18.83
CA ASP A 2 27.92 -1.55 18.57
C ASP A 2 26.97 -2.32 19.48
N ARG A 3 26.13 -1.56 20.18
CA ARG A 3 25.06 -2.07 21.03
C ARG A 3 23.92 -2.55 20.13
N HIS A 4 23.88 -3.86 19.87
CA HIS A 4 22.67 -4.51 19.41
C HIS A 4 21.58 -4.34 20.48
N THR A 5 20.55 -3.53 20.19
CA THR A 5 19.30 -3.51 20.95
C THR A 5 18.56 -4.82 20.72
N ALA A 6 18.98 -5.86 21.44
CA ALA A 6 18.18 -7.06 21.62
C ALA A 6 16.96 -6.67 22.47
N THR A 7 15.84 -6.38 21.81
CA THR A 7 14.55 -6.26 22.49
C THR A 7 14.20 -7.64 23.04
N THR A 8 14.49 -7.88 24.31
CA THR A 8 14.09 -9.09 25.03
C THR A 8 12.56 -9.19 25.00
N MET A 9 12.05 -10.09 24.14
CA MET A 9 10.63 -10.35 24.01
C MET A 9 10.13 -11.14 25.22
N ASN A 10 8.97 -10.75 25.75
CA ASN A 10 8.28 -11.50 26.79
C ASN A 10 7.75 -12.84 26.21
N PRO A 11 8.21 -14.02 26.68
CA PRO A 11 7.90 -15.33 26.07
C PRO A 11 6.40 -15.62 25.87
N PRO A 12 5.49 -15.36 26.83
CA PRO A 12 4.06 -15.62 26.66
C PRO A 12 3.41 -14.79 25.54
N ARG A 13 3.97 -13.60 25.25
CA ARG A 13 3.50 -12.76 24.15
C ARG A 13 3.88 -13.35 22.79
N PHE A 14 5.04 -13.98 22.70
CA PHE A 14 5.49 -14.63 21.48
C PHE A 14 4.66 -15.87 21.18
N GLU A 15 4.50 -16.75 22.17
CA GLU A 15 3.72 -17.98 22.04
C GLU A 15 2.27 -17.70 21.61
N LYS A 16 1.61 -16.73 22.25
CA LYS A 16 0.26 -16.30 21.85
C LYS A 16 0.21 -15.82 20.39
N ALA A 17 1.17 -14.99 19.97
CA ALA A 17 1.23 -14.51 18.58
C ALA A 17 1.48 -15.65 17.58
N VAL A 18 2.28 -16.66 17.95
CA VAL A 18 2.51 -17.87 17.14
C VAL A 18 1.22 -18.64 16.94
N VAL A 19 0.43 -18.86 17.99
CA VAL A 19 -0.87 -19.53 17.89
C VAL A 19 -1.83 -18.73 16.99
N GLU A 20 -2.03 -17.43 17.25
CA GLU A 20 -2.94 -16.59 16.46
C GLU A 20 -2.56 -16.54 14.97
N VAL A 21 -1.27 -16.44 14.65
CA VAL A 21 -0.81 -16.39 13.25
C VAL A 21 -1.02 -17.74 12.54
N LYS A 22 -0.87 -18.86 13.26
CA LYS A 22 -1.20 -20.19 12.71
C LYS A 22 -2.71 -20.35 12.49
N GLU A 23 -3.55 -19.92 13.44
CA GLU A 23 -5.01 -19.97 13.34
C GLU A 23 -5.54 -19.13 12.19
N LEU A 24 -4.91 -17.99 11.90
CA LEU A 24 -5.22 -17.18 10.72
C LEU A 24 -4.88 -17.88 9.39
N GLY A 25 -4.12 -18.97 9.41
CA GLY A 25 -3.79 -19.79 8.24
C GLY A 25 -2.39 -19.60 7.66
N PHE A 26 -1.48 -18.91 8.35
CA PHE A 26 -0.09 -18.80 7.90
C PHE A 26 0.71 -20.07 8.20
N LYS A 27 1.47 -20.54 7.21
CA LYS A 27 2.37 -21.68 7.34
C LYS A 27 3.72 -21.25 7.94
N PRO A 28 4.18 -21.87 9.06
CA PRO A 28 5.40 -21.47 9.77
C PRO A 28 6.67 -21.39 8.93
N GLU A 29 6.74 -22.15 7.84
CA GLU A 29 7.90 -22.29 6.96
C GLU A 29 8.04 -21.12 5.97
N THR A 30 7.13 -20.15 6.00
CA THR A 30 7.08 -19.05 5.03
C THR A 30 7.62 -17.75 5.61
N THR A 31 8.25 -16.93 4.76
CA THR A 31 8.59 -15.54 5.13
C THR A 31 7.35 -14.76 5.57
N PHE A 32 6.18 -15.09 5.01
CA PHE A 32 4.91 -14.44 5.33
C PHE A 32 4.53 -14.65 6.79
N PHE A 33 4.76 -15.84 7.33
CA PHE A 33 4.57 -16.14 8.74
C PHE A 33 5.45 -15.25 9.64
N ILE A 34 6.74 -15.12 9.32
CA ILE A 34 7.67 -14.26 10.08
C ILE A 34 7.19 -12.81 10.06
N VAL A 35 6.72 -12.33 8.92
CA VAL A 35 6.21 -10.96 8.76
C VAL A 35 4.91 -10.76 9.54
N ALA A 36 3.99 -11.73 9.48
CA ALA A 36 2.74 -11.71 10.24
C ALA A 36 2.98 -11.70 11.75
N LEU A 37 3.92 -12.53 12.22
CA LEU A 37 4.39 -12.51 13.61
C LEU A 37 4.94 -11.15 13.99
N ARG A 38 5.82 -10.58 13.16
CA ARG A 38 6.38 -9.24 13.40
C ARG A 38 5.28 -8.19 13.51
N ALA A 39 4.26 -8.26 12.65
CA ALA A 39 3.13 -7.33 12.68
C ALA A 39 2.32 -7.45 13.99
N LYS A 40 2.03 -8.66 14.44
CA LYS A 40 1.33 -8.96 15.71
C LYS A 40 2.14 -8.55 16.94
N ILE A 41 3.43 -8.87 16.97
CA ILE A 41 4.28 -8.67 18.13
C ILE A 41 4.65 -7.20 18.28
N ASN A 42 5.20 -6.54 17.26
CA ASN A 42 5.81 -5.22 17.46
C ASN A 42 4.81 -4.10 17.72
N ARG A 43 3.55 -4.29 17.31
CA ARG A 43 2.54 -3.23 17.30
C ARG A 43 1.19 -3.71 17.82
N LYS A 44 1.18 -4.60 18.83
CA LYS A 44 -0.04 -5.19 19.41
C LYS A 44 -1.14 -4.14 19.69
N PHE A 45 -0.81 -3.02 20.34
CA PHE A 45 -1.78 -1.97 20.66
C PHE A 45 -2.33 -1.24 19.42
N LEU A 46 -1.62 -1.27 18.30
CA LEU A 46 -2.08 -0.73 17.02
C LEU A 46 -2.76 -1.78 16.15
N TRP A 47 -2.72 -3.06 16.52
CA TRP A 47 -3.26 -4.14 15.70
C TRP A 47 -4.75 -3.91 15.46
N GLU A 48 -5.52 -3.80 16.54
CA GLU A 48 -6.97 -3.56 16.51
C GLU A 48 -7.27 -2.21 15.84
N ARG A 49 -6.56 -1.14 16.24
CA ARG A 49 -6.72 0.18 15.62
C ARG A 49 -6.50 0.18 14.10
N LYS A 50 -5.55 -0.60 13.57
CA LYS A 50 -5.33 -0.72 12.12
C LYS A 50 -6.46 -1.50 11.45
N ILE A 51 -6.97 -2.54 12.09
CA ILE A 51 -8.16 -3.27 11.60
C ILE A 51 -9.36 -2.33 11.54
N ASP A 52 -9.59 -1.53 12.59
CA ASP A 52 -10.69 -0.57 12.63
C ASP A 52 -10.60 0.48 11.53
N VAL A 53 -9.38 0.91 11.17
CA VAL A 53 -9.17 1.77 10.01
C VAL A 53 -9.62 1.07 8.73
N TYR A 54 -9.19 -0.17 8.47
CA TYR A 54 -9.66 -0.89 7.27
C TYR A 54 -11.19 -1.06 7.26
N LYS A 55 -11.80 -1.37 8.41
CA LYS A 55 -13.25 -1.48 8.56
C LYS A 55 -13.98 -0.17 8.30
N LYS A 56 -13.45 0.95 8.81
CA LYS A 56 -13.96 2.31 8.51
C LYS A 56 -14.00 2.57 7.01
N TRP A 57 -13.04 2.06 6.26
CA TRP A 57 -12.98 2.17 4.80
C TRP A 57 -13.75 1.07 4.06
N GLY A 58 -14.59 0.29 4.75
CA GLY A 58 -15.51 -0.67 4.14
C GLY A 58 -14.94 -2.07 3.92
N TRP A 59 -13.80 -2.43 4.52
CA TRP A 59 -13.35 -3.83 4.52
C TRP A 59 -14.16 -4.65 5.53
N SER A 60 -14.66 -5.80 5.09
CA SER A 60 -15.17 -6.83 6.00
C SER A 60 -14.02 -7.53 6.74
N GLU A 61 -14.33 -8.28 7.79
CA GLU A 61 -13.33 -9.11 8.49
C GLU A 61 -12.69 -10.12 7.53
N GLU A 62 -13.49 -10.75 6.67
CA GLU A 62 -13.01 -11.71 5.66
C GLU A 62 -12.10 -11.04 4.63
N SER A 63 -12.44 -9.81 4.21
CA SER A 63 -11.62 -9.02 3.28
C SER A 63 -10.27 -8.67 3.92
N PHE A 64 -10.28 -8.30 5.21
CA PHE A 64 -9.06 -8.05 5.97
C PHE A 64 -8.20 -9.31 6.11
N VAL A 65 -8.77 -10.43 6.55
CA VAL A 65 -8.04 -11.70 6.73
C VAL A 65 -7.43 -12.15 5.40
N SER A 66 -8.21 -12.08 4.31
CA SER A 66 -7.74 -12.41 2.96
C SER A 66 -6.58 -11.50 2.51
N ALA A 67 -6.70 -10.19 2.72
CA ALA A 67 -5.64 -9.22 2.42
C ALA A 67 -4.38 -9.49 3.26
N PHE A 68 -4.54 -9.75 4.55
CA PHE A 68 -3.42 -9.99 5.46
C PHE A 68 -2.67 -11.28 5.09
N LEU A 69 -3.38 -12.38 4.81
CA LEU A 69 -2.78 -13.63 4.35
C LEU A 69 -2.03 -13.47 3.03
N LYS A 70 -2.61 -12.70 2.10
CA LYS A 70 -2.00 -12.44 0.79
C LYS A 70 -0.75 -11.58 0.88
N TYR A 71 -0.71 -10.61 1.80
CA TYR A 71 0.41 -9.68 1.90
C TYR A 71 0.54 -9.08 3.32
N PRO A 72 1.16 -9.79 4.27
CA PRO A 72 1.14 -9.41 5.69
C PRO A 72 1.87 -8.10 6.01
N TRP A 73 2.72 -7.61 5.10
CA TRP A 73 3.35 -6.31 5.24
C TRP A 73 2.35 -5.15 5.28
N CYS A 74 1.10 -5.32 4.82
CA CYS A 74 0.07 -4.28 4.96
C CYS A 74 -0.12 -3.84 6.42
N MET A 75 0.07 -4.78 7.36
CA MET A 75 -0.01 -4.52 8.81
C MET A 75 1.29 -3.98 9.41
N LEU A 76 2.35 -3.80 8.62
CA LEU A 76 3.57 -3.10 9.04
C LEU A 76 3.50 -1.59 8.76
N ALA A 77 2.64 -1.14 7.85
CA ALA A 77 2.41 0.29 7.59
C ALA A 77 1.87 1.01 8.84
N SER A 78 2.18 2.31 9.00
CA SER A 78 1.61 3.10 10.09
C SER A 78 0.12 3.36 9.87
N VAL A 79 -0.62 3.66 10.93
CA VAL A 79 -2.04 4.04 10.84
C VAL A 79 -2.23 5.22 9.88
N ASN A 80 -1.41 6.26 10.01
CA ASN A 80 -1.47 7.43 9.13
C ASN A 80 -1.20 7.08 7.66
N LYS A 81 -0.27 6.16 7.40
CA LYS A 81 0.02 5.71 6.03
C LYS A 81 -1.17 4.95 5.42
N ILE A 82 -1.81 4.09 6.21
CA ILE A 82 -3.00 3.35 5.77
C ILE A 82 -4.12 4.35 5.48
N GLU A 83 -4.45 5.24 6.42
CA GLU A 83 -5.50 6.25 6.29
C GLU A 83 -5.29 7.13 5.06
N ALA A 84 -4.08 7.69 4.88
CA ALA A 84 -3.75 8.55 3.74
C ALA A 84 -3.86 7.82 2.40
N THR A 85 -3.44 6.54 2.36
CA THR A 85 -3.53 5.75 1.12
C THR A 85 -4.98 5.39 0.81
N MET A 86 -5.77 4.99 1.82
CA MET A 86 -7.19 4.69 1.63
C MET A 86 -7.97 5.93 1.20
N ASN A 87 -7.78 7.07 1.86
CA ASN A 87 -8.42 8.34 1.47
C ASN A 87 -8.07 8.76 0.04
N PHE A 88 -6.80 8.62 -0.37
CA PHE A 88 -6.44 8.94 -1.74
C PHE A 88 -7.14 8.03 -2.76
N PHE A 89 -7.10 6.72 -2.59
CA PHE A 89 -7.73 5.82 -3.57
C PHE A 89 -9.26 5.88 -3.54
N VAL A 90 -9.86 5.87 -2.36
CA VAL A 90 -11.32 5.77 -2.21
C VAL A 90 -11.98 7.12 -2.44
N ASP A 91 -11.64 8.14 -1.66
CA ASP A 91 -12.34 9.44 -1.74
C ASP A 91 -11.88 10.28 -2.92
N HIS A 92 -10.56 10.37 -3.14
CA HIS A 92 -10.02 11.26 -4.18
C HIS A 92 -10.10 10.63 -5.58
N MET A 93 -9.83 9.33 -5.69
CA MET A 93 -9.84 8.60 -6.96
C MET A 93 -11.13 7.84 -7.23
N GLY A 94 -12.02 7.67 -6.25
CA GLY A 94 -13.31 7.01 -6.43
C GLY A 94 -13.22 5.47 -6.52
N TRP A 95 -12.10 4.87 -6.11
CA TRP A 95 -11.92 3.43 -6.22
C TRP A 95 -12.73 2.67 -5.18
N ASN A 96 -13.26 1.52 -5.57
CA ASN A 96 -13.86 0.60 -4.62
C ASN A 96 -12.79 0.06 -3.64
N PRO A 97 -12.98 0.19 -2.32
CA PRO A 97 -12.00 -0.24 -1.31
C PRO A 97 -11.65 -1.73 -1.38
N ILE A 98 -12.54 -2.57 -1.92
CA ILE A 98 -12.30 -4.02 -2.13
C ILE A 98 -11.14 -4.25 -3.11
N VAL A 99 -10.88 -3.34 -4.05
CA VAL A 99 -9.73 -3.41 -4.95
C VAL A 99 -8.41 -3.38 -4.16
N LEU A 100 -8.35 -2.58 -3.10
CA LEU A 100 -7.17 -2.48 -2.24
C LEU A 100 -7.01 -3.73 -1.38
N ALA A 101 -8.10 -4.35 -0.92
CA ALA A 101 -8.07 -5.64 -0.22
C ALA A 101 -7.50 -6.75 -1.12
N LYS A 102 -7.85 -6.73 -2.41
CA LYS A 102 -7.30 -7.66 -3.41
C LYS A 102 -5.82 -7.38 -3.74
N HIS A 103 -5.33 -6.17 -3.46
CA HIS A 103 -3.96 -5.72 -3.75
C HIS A 103 -3.30 -4.96 -2.58
N PRO A 104 -3.06 -5.60 -1.42
CA PRO A 104 -2.63 -4.88 -0.22
C PRO A 104 -1.23 -4.27 -0.32
N ILE A 105 -0.43 -4.72 -1.30
CA ILE A 105 0.88 -4.11 -1.63
C ILE A 105 0.78 -2.60 -1.93
N LEU A 106 -0.37 -2.12 -2.43
CA LEU A 106 -0.58 -0.70 -2.72
C LEU A 106 -0.43 0.18 -1.47
N LEU A 107 -0.74 -0.34 -0.29
CA LEU A 107 -0.62 0.35 1.01
C LEU A 107 0.84 0.64 1.41
N LEU A 108 1.80 -0.04 0.78
CA LEU A 108 3.22 0.11 1.06
C LEU A 108 3.97 0.96 0.04
N LEU A 109 3.37 1.26 -1.10
CA LEU A 109 4.01 2.10 -2.10
C LEU A 109 4.10 3.54 -1.59
N SER A 110 5.13 4.28 -2.03
CA SER A 110 5.19 5.72 -1.75
C SER A 110 3.96 6.39 -2.37
N LEU A 111 3.21 7.11 -1.53
CA LEU A 111 1.97 7.74 -1.98
C LEU A 111 2.32 8.87 -2.94
N GLU A 112 3.32 9.66 -2.56
CA GLU A 112 3.79 10.84 -3.25
C GLU A 112 4.60 10.46 -4.50
N LYS A 113 5.62 9.60 -4.36
CA LYS A 113 6.56 9.35 -5.46
C LYS A 113 6.04 8.36 -6.50
N ARG A 114 5.08 7.51 -6.14
CA ARG A 114 4.62 6.42 -7.04
C ARG A 114 3.13 6.41 -7.25
N VAL A 115 2.32 6.48 -6.19
CA VAL A 115 0.87 6.31 -6.33
C VAL A 115 0.25 7.53 -7.02
N ILE A 116 0.46 8.73 -6.51
CA ILE A 116 -0.16 9.95 -7.03
C ILE A 116 0.14 10.15 -8.52
N PRO A 117 1.40 10.16 -9.00
CA PRO A 117 1.70 10.40 -10.42
C PRO A 117 1.05 9.37 -11.34
N ARG A 118 1.08 8.09 -10.94
CA ARG A 118 0.52 7.00 -11.75
C ARG A 118 -1.00 7.00 -11.74
N ALA A 119 -1.63 7.31 -10.61
CA ALA A 119 -3.08 7.37 -10.49
C ALA A 119 -3.69 8.45 -11.40
N PHE A 120 -3.06 9.63 -11.49
CA PHE A 120 -3.53 10.69 -12.38
C PHE A 120 -3.39 10.33 -13.87
N VAL A 121 -2.27 9.71 -14.27
CA VAL A 121 -2.10 9.18 -15.63
C VAL A 121 -3.20 8.18 -15.96
N LEU A 122 -3.45 7.22 -15.06
CA LEU A 122 -4.49 6.21 -15.28
C LEU A 122 -5.90 6.82 -15.36
N LYS A 123 -6.23 7.79 -14.50
CA LYS A 123 -7.53 8.48 -14.53
C LYS A 123 -7.75 9.25 -15.83
N PHE A 124 -6.68 9.85 -16.38
CA PHE A 124 -6.73 10.50 -17.69
C PHE A 124 -6.98 9.49 -18.80
N LEU A 125 -6.24 8.37 -18.82
CA LEU A 125 -6.43 7.33 -19.84
C LEU A 125 -7.85 6.74 -19.77
N GLU A 126 -8.37 6.54 -18.56
CA GLU A 126 -9.73 6.04 -18.34
C GLU A 126 -10.79 7.03 -18.84
N SER A 127 -10.63 8.33 -18.58
CA SER A 127 -11.58 9.34 -19.08
C SER A 127 -11.59 9.47 -20.61
N LYS A 128 -10.52 9.02 -21.26
CA LYS A 128 -10.40 8.87 -22.73
C LYS A 128 -10.89 7.51 -23.25
N GLY A 129 -11.26 6.58 -22.37
CA GLY A 129 -11.65 5.22 -22.75
C GLY A 129 -10.49 4.31 -23.20
N LEU A 130 -9.24 4.71 -22.97
CA LEU A 130 -8.03 4.02 -23.44
C LEU A 130 -7.62 2.83 -22.56
N ILE A 131 -8.11 2.77 -21.32
CA ILE A 131 -7.90 1.68 -20.38
C ILE A 131 -9.18 1.30 -19.64
N LYS A 132 -9.16 0.15 -18.96
CA LYS A 132 -10.24 -0.34 -18.09
C LYS A 132 -9.74 -0.54 -16.67
N ASP A 133 -10.65 -0.39 -15.71
CA ASP A 133 -10.48 -0.59 -14.26
C ASP A 133 -9.62 -1.81 -13.87
N ALA A 134 -9.85 -2.96 -14.50
CA ALA A 134 -9.20 -4.22 -14.14
C ALA A 134 -7.66 -4.20 -14.24
N LYS A 135 -7.07 -3.25 -14.99
CA LYS A 135 -5.62 -3.13 -15.18
C LYS A 135 -4.96 -2.14 -14.23
N LEU A 136 -5.74 -1.34 -13.49
CA LEU A 136 -5.21 -0.18 -12.76
C LEU A 136 -4.22 -0.59 -11.67
N ALA A 137 -4.55 -1.60 -10.87
CA ALA A 137 -3.68 -2.05 -9.77
C ALA A 137 -2.32 -2.59 -10.26
N ALA A 138 -2.23 -3.13 -11.48
CA ALA A 138 -0.99 -3.65 -12.04
C ALA A 138 0.01 -2.52 -12.38
N ALA A 139 -0.49 -1.35 -12.80
CA ALA A 139 0.33 -0.21 -13.16
C ALA A 139 1.18 0.32 -11.99
N PHE A 140 0.74 0.11 -10.75
CA PHE A 140 1.47 0.53 -9.55
C PHE A 140 2.61 -0.44 -9.16
N LYS A 141 2.61 -1.67 -9.69
CA LYS A 141 3.54 -2.73 -9.28
C LYS A 141 4.76 -2.84 -10.19
N VAL A 142 4.68 -2.31 -11.41
CA VAL A 142 5.79 -2.32 -12.36
C VAL A 142 6.83 -1.24 -12.03
N SER A 143 8.04 -1.35 -12.58
CA SER A 143 9.08 -0.32 -12.49
C SER A 143 8.65 0.99 -13.15
N GLU A 144 9.41 2.07 -12.96
CA GLU A 144 9.10 3.38 -13.54
C GLU A 144 9.22 3.37 -15.07
N ASP A 145 10.30 2.79 -15.61
CA ASP A 145 10.52 2.65 -17.05
C ASP A 145 9.39 1.84 -17.72
N VAL A 146 8.99 0.71 -17.12
CA VAL A 146 7.88 -0.10 -17.63
C VAL A 146 6.56 0.64 -17.54
N PHE A 147 6.34 1.43 -16.48
CA PHE A 147 5.15 2.26 -16.36
C PHE A 147 5.09 3.31 -17.46
N LEU A 148 6.14 4.10 -17.63
CA LEU A 148 6.21 5.14 -18.67
C LEU A 148 6.03 4.52 -20.06
N LYS A 149 6.67 3.39 -20.33
CA LYS A 149 6.52 2.70 -21.62
C LYS A 149 5.09 2.24 -21.90
N ARG A 150 4.39 1.69 -20.89
CA ARG A 150 3.08 1.03 -21.05
C ARG A 150 1.87 1.94 -20.83
N PHE A 151 2.06 3.09 -20.19
CA PHE A 151 0.96 3.98 -19.80
C PHE A 151 1.19 5.43 -20.21
N VAL A 152 2.33 5.74 -20.81
CA VAL A 152 2.63 7.10 -21.31
C VAL A 152 3.01 7.04 -22.78
N THR A 153 4.16 6.44 -23.12
CA THR A 153 4.71 6.54 -24.48
C THR A 153 3.99 5.67 -25.51
N CYS A 154 3.23 4.65 -25.10
CA CYS A 154 2.46 3.82 -26.02
C CYS A 154 1.17 4.49 -26.54
N TYR A 155 0.78 5.62 -25.95
CA TYR A 155 -0.35 6.42 -26.38
C TYR A 155 0.20 7.62 -27.14
N GLU A 156 0.61 7.42 -28.39
CA GLU A 156 1.43 8.38 -29.16
C GLU A 156 0.80 9.78 -29.23
N GLU A 157 -0.53 9.86 -29.41
CA GLU A 157 -1.28 11.12 -29.48
C GLU A 157 -1.27 11.88 -28.14
N GLU A 158 -1.37 11.16 -27.01
CA GLU A 158 -1.43 11.74 -25.67
C GLU A 158 -0.10 11.77 -24.93
N ALA A 159 0.96 11.16 -25.48
CA ALA A 159 2.22 10.89 -24.78
C ALA A 159 2.83 12.15 -24.15
N SER A 160 2.85 13.26 -24.89
CA SER A 160 3.36 14.55 -24.40
C SER A 160 2.55 15.09 -23.22
N GLN A 161 1.22 14.99 -23.27
CA GLN A 161 0.34 15.43 -22.19
C GLN A 161 0.45 14.52 -20.96
N LEU A 162 0.51 13.20 -21.16
CA LEU A 162 0.65 12.20 -20.12
C LEU A 162 2.00 12.33 -19.39
N LEU A 163 3.09 12.56 -20.13
CA LEU A 163 4.42 12.77 -19.54
C LEU A 163 4.45 14.05 -18.70
N LYS A 164 3.89 15.15 -19.22
CA LYS A 164 3.78 16.40 -18.48
C LYS A 164 2.97 16.21 -17.20
N LEU A 165 1.81 15.56 -17.28
CA LEU A 165 0.98 15.25 -16.12
C LEU A 165 1.74 14.40 -15.08
N TYR A 166 2.46 13.37 -15.53
CA TYR A 166 3.25 12.51 -14.64
C TYR A 166 4.29 13.32 -13.86
N GLU A 167 5.10 14.12 -14.56
CA GLU A 167 6.16 14.93 -13.94
C GLU A 167 5.61 16.02 -13.03
N GLU A 168 4.53 16.72 -13.42
CA GLU A 168 3.87 17.71 -12.56
C GLU A 168 3.43 17.11 -11.22
N LYS A 169 2.84 15.91 -11.25
CA LYS A 169 2.36 15.21 -10.04
C LYS A 169 3.51 14.64 -9.22
N LYS A 170 4.62 14.26 -9.86
CA LYS A 170 5.85 13.84 -9.18
C LYS A 170 6.54 15.02 -8.49
N ASP A 171 6.50 16.21 -9.09
CA ASP A 171 7.09 17.43 -8.53
C ASP A 171 6.29 18.01 -7.37
N VAL A 172 4.95 18.04 -7.46
CA VAL A 172 4.09 18.42 -6.32
C VAL A 172 4.40 17.54 -5.10
N SER A 173 4.55 16.25 -5.34
CA SER A 173 4.91 15.25 -4.35
C SER A 173 6.29 15.52 -3.73
N ASN A 174 7.28 15.88 -4.54
CA ASN A 174 8.62 16.26 -4.06
C ASN A 174 8.61 17.56 -3.23
N ARG A 175 7.74 18.53 -3.56
CA ARG A 175 7.63 19.80 -2.82
C ARG A 175 6.98 19.63 -1.45
N MET A 176 6.00 18.72 -1.31
CA MET A 176 5.39 18.41 -0.01
C MET A 176 6.43 17.82 0.97
N LEU A 177 7.27 16.89 0.51
CA LEU A 177 8.35 16.30 1.31
C LEU A 177 9.41 17.32 1.78
N LYS A 178 9.62 18.42 1.04
CA LYS A 178 10.57 19.48 1.42
C LYS A 178 10.01 20.45 2.46
N LYS A 179 8.68 20.54 2.63
CA LYS A 179 8.06 21.42 3.64
C LYS A 179 8.08 20.81 5.04
N ASP A 180 8.06 19.48 5.14
CA ASP A 180 8.09 18.76 6.42
C ASP A 180 9.51 18.59 6.99
N PHE A 181 10.54 19.08 6.29
CA PHE A 181 11.95 19.05 6.69
C PHE A 181 12.64 20.41 6.50
N LYS A 182 11.98 21.50 6.88
CA LYS A 182 12.68 22.78 7.12
C LYS A 182 13.16 22.78 8.59
N PRO A 183 14.45 23.08 8.86
CA PRO A 183 14.97 23.11 10.23
C PRO A 183 14.25 24.14 11.09
#